data_AF-A0A2H0V810-F1
#
_entry.id   AF-A0A2H0V810-F1
#
_cell.length_a   1.000
_cell.length_b   1.000
_cell.length_c   1.000
_cell.angle_alpha   90.00
_cell.angle_beta   90.00
_cell.angle_gamma   90.00
#
_symmetry.space_group_name_H-M   'P 1'
#
loop_
_entity.id
_entity.type
_entity.pdbx_description
1 polymer ?
#
loop_
_entity_poly.entity_id
_entity_poly.type
_entity_poly.pdbx_seq_one_letter_code
_entity_poly.pdbx_strand_id
1 'polypeptide(L)'
;MEDNFQSLSNIFKAKKTVKAPAYPWQDLALRIIKELGIPSFKRSAVFKVCKEKPVHEVERALNDTKELCKNGARWKYFFKIIDQK
;
A
#
# COMPACT_ATOMS: atom_id res chain seq x y z
N MET A 1 4.87 -52.71 -5.84
CA MET A 1 5.57 -51.45 -5.52
C MET A 1 4.66 -50.35 -5.98
N GLU A 2 3.95 -49.72 -5.06
CA GLU A 2 2.92 -48.72 -5.37
C GLU A 2 3.61 -47.36 -5.58
N ASP A 3 3.57 -46.87 -6.82
CA ASP A 3 4.04 -45.53 -7.19
C ASP A 3 3.13 -44.47 -6.57
N ASN A 4 3.57 -43.94 -5.43
CA ASN A 4 2.93 -42.86 -4.71
C ASN A 4 3.17 -41.53 -5.45
N PHE A 5 2.48 -41.35 -6.57
CA PHE A 5 2.46 -40.09 -7.31
C PHE A 5 1.64 -39.08 -6.52
N GLN A 6 2.26 -38.50 -5.49
CA GLN A 6 1.69 -37.38 -4.75
C GLN A 6 1.37 -36.28 -5.76
N SER A 7 0.07 -36.09 -6.00
CA SER A 7 -0.45 -35.15 -6.97
C SER A 7 0.23 -33.78 -6.81
N LEU A 8 0.82 -33.26 -7.88
CA LEU A 8 1.49 -31.96 -7.91
C LEU A 8 0.62 -30.83 -7.33
N SER A 9 -0.70 -30.99 -7.39
CA SER A 9 -1.67 -30.08 -6.78
C SER A 9 -1.59 -30.00 -5.24
N ASN A 10 -1.06 -31.01 -4.55
CA ASN A 10 -0.80 -30.96 -3.10
C ASN A 10 0.45 -30.13 -2.77
N ILE A 11 1.45 -30.09 -3.66
CA ILE A 11 2.65 -29.27 -3.49
C ILE A 11 2.31 -27.77 -3.57
N PHE A 12 1.40 -27.38 -4.47
CA PHE A 12 0.95 -26.00 -4.59
C PHE A 12 0.10 -25.52 -3.39
N LYS A 13 -0.66 -26.42 -2.75
CA LYS A 13 -1.48 -26.08 -1.57
C LYS A 13 -0.67 -25.93 -0.28
N ALA A 14 0.56 -26.43 -0.23
CA ALA A 14 1.39 -26.44 0.97
C ALA A 14 2.22 -25.16 1.18
N LYS A 15 2.21 -24.20 0.25
CA LYS A 15 2.89 -22.91 0.46
C LYS A 15 2.12 -22.06 1.48
N LYS A 16 2.48 -22.21 2.75
CA LYS A 16 2.21 -21.17 3.76
C LYS A 16 2.91 -19.89 3.30
N THR A 17 2.15 -18.92 2.81
CA THR A 17 2.64 -17.55 2.62
C THR A 17 2.96 -16.97 3.99
N VAL A 18 4.19 -17.18 4.45
CA VAL A 18 4.76 -16.42 5.57
C VAL A 18 4.89 -15.00 5.05
N LYS A 19 3.98 -14.10 5.48
CA LYS A 19 4.11 -12.68 5.15
C LYS A 19 5.43 -12.22 5.76
N ALA A 20 6.33 -11.73 4.91
CA ALA A 20 7.52 -11.03 5.38
C ALA A 20 7.09 -9.93 6.37
N PRO A 21 7.93 -9.58 7.37
CA PRO A 21 7.63 -8.45 8.25
C PRO A 21 7.31 -7.24 7.38
N ALA A 22 6.08 -6.74 7.48
CA ALA A 22 5.65 -5.60 6.71
C ALA A 22 6.56 -4.44 7.08
N TYR A 23 7.26 -3.89 6.09
CA TYR A 23 8.05 -2.70 6.37
C TYR A 23 7.09 -1.58 6.80
N PRO A 24 7.42 -0.77 7.82
CA PRO A 24 6.48 0.24 8.35
C PRO A 24 5.89 1.17 7.28
N TRP A 25 6.64 1.47 6.22
CA TRP A 25 6.18 2.29 5.10
C TRP A 25 5.11 1.61 4.23
N GLN A 26 5.06 0.28 4.21
CA GLN A 26 4.03 -0.49 3.49
C GLN A 26 2.69 -0.37 4.22
N ASP A 27 2.70 -0.50 5.55
CA ASP A 27 1.49 -0.32 6.36
C ASP A 27 0.97 1.12 6.25
N LEU A 28 1.87 2.11 6.24
CA LEU A 28 1.53 3.51 5.97
C LEU A 28 0.87 3.69 4.59
N ALA A 29 1.44 3.09 3.54
CA ALA A 29 0.89 3.15 2.20
C ALA A 29 -0.51 2.50 2.12
N LEU A 30 -0.69 1.34 2.75
CA LEU A 30 -2.00 0.66 2.82
C LEU A 30 -3.04 1.50 3.57
N ARG A 31 -2.64 2.15 4.67
CA ARG A 31 -3.48 3.10 5.41
C ARG A 31 -3.94 4.25 4.51
N ILE A 32 -3.01 4.91 3.82
CA ILE A 32 -3.31 6.03 2.91
C ILE A 32 -4.24 5.60 1.77
N ILE A 33 -3.98 4.43 1.17
CA ILE A 33 -4.81 3.88 0.09
C ILE A 33 -6.26 3.72 0.54
N LYS A 34 -6.46 3.19 1.75
CA LYS A 34 -7.78 3.00 2.34
C LYS A 34 -8.44 4.33 2.70
N GLU A 35 -7.74 5.22 3.40
CA GLU A 35 -8.31 6.48 3.92
C GLU A 35 -8.70 7.46 2.81
N LEU A 36 -7.87 7.61 1.78
CA LEU A 36 -8.07 8.59 0.71
C LEU A 36 -8.84 8.04 -0.49
N GLY A 37 -9.17 6.74 -0.49
CA GLY A 37 -9.85 6.09 -1.62
C GLY A 37 -8.99 6.10 -2.88
N ILE A 38 -7.72 5.67 -2.77
CA ILE A 38 -6.76 5.70 -3.89
C ILE A 38 -7.19 4.66 -4.95
N PRO A 39 -7.37 5.07 -6.22
CA PRO A 39 -7.71 4.14 -7.29
C PRO A 39 -6.53 3.21 -7.62
N SER A 40 -6.83 2.03 -8.17
CA SER A 40 -5.83 0.97 -8.41
C SER A 40 -4.59 1.47 -9.16
N PHE A 41 -4.77 2.26 -10.21
CA PHE A 41 -3.71 2.79 -11.06
C PHE A 41 -2.76 3.79 -10.36
N LYS A 42 -3.11 4.29 -9.17
CA LYS A 42 -2.25 5.19 -8.37
C LYS A 42 -1.65 4.51 -7.14
N ARG A 43 -2.00 3.26 -6.83
CA ARG A 43 -1.47 2.56 -5.65
C ARG A 43 0.05 2.50 -5.66
N SER A 44 0.66 2.15 -6.80
CA SER A 44 2.12 2.09 -6.94
C SER A 44 2.80 3.43 -6.64
N ALA A 45 2.16 4.56 -6.99
CA ALA A 45 2.68 5.88 -6.66
C ALA A 45 2.64 6.16 -5.16
N VAL A 46 1.61 5.69 -4.43
CA VAL A 46 1.56 5.81 -2.96
C VAL A 46 2.68 5.01 -2.30
N PHE A 47 2.90 3.77 -2.75
CA PHE A 47 4.00 2.94 -2.26
C PHE A 47 5.37 3.60 -2.52
N LYS A 48 5.56 4.18 -3.71
CA LYS A 48 6.77 4.93 -4.05
C LYS A 48 7.00 6.10 -3.10
N VAL A 49 5.97 6.93 -2.89
CA VAL A 49 6.01 8.08 -1.97
C VAL A 49 6.37 7.66 -0.55
N CYS A 50 5.72 6.62 -0.01
CA CYS A 50 5.99 6.16 1.36
C CYS A 50 7.39 5.55 1.53
N LYS A 51 7.98 5.04 0.44
CA LYS A 51 9.32 4.47 0.44
C LYS A 51 10.41 5.54 0.33
N GLU A 52 10.17 6.60 -0.46
CA GLU A 52 11.18 7.59 -0.83
C GLU A 52 11.18 8.83 0.06
N LYS A 53 10.03 9.19 0.66
CA LYS A 53 9.91 10.38 1.49
C LYS A 53 9.98 10.05 2.99
N PRO A 54 10.46 10.99 3.82
CA PRO A 54 10.39 10.85 5.26
C PRO A 54 8.94 10.63 5.75
N VAL A 55 8.77 9.73 6.72
CA VAL A 55 7.45 9.37 7.26
C VAL A 55 6.67 10.60 7.72
N HIS A 56 7.31 11.53 8.41
CA HIS A 56 6.68 12.74 8.92
C HIS A 56 6.11 13.64 7.80
N GLU A 57 6.75 13.71 6.63
CA GLU A 57 6.23 14.48 5.48
C GLU A 57 4.97 13.83 4.92
N VAL A 58 4.98 12.50 4.80
CA VAL A 58 3.85 11.73 4.29
C VAL A 58 2.66 11.82 5.24
N GLU A 59 2.89 11.74 6.55
CA GLU A 59 1.85 11.87 7.56
C GLU A 59 1.29 13.29 7.62
N ARG A 60 2.13 14.31 7.52
CA ARG A 60 1.68 15.70 7.39
C ARG A 60 0.78 15.87 6.16
N ALA A 61 1.22 15.41 5.00
CA ALA A 61 0.41 15.52 3.77
C ALA A 61 -0.93 14.77 3.88
N LEU A 62 -0.96 13.63 4.57
CA LEU A 62 -2.20 12.91 4.86
C LEU A 62 -3.13 13.73 5.76
N ASN A 63 -2.61 14.32 6.84
CA ASN A 63 -3.39 15.15 7.76
C ASN A 63 -3.91 16.42 7.06
N ASP A 64 -3.04 17.15 6.36
CA ASP A 64 -3.41 18.33 5.57
C ASP A 64 -4.51 17.99 4.55
N THR A 65 -4.42 16.82 3.90
CA THR A 65 -5.46 16.35 2.98
C THR A 65 -6.79 16.11 3.69
N LYS A 66 -6.78 15.54 4.89
CA LYS A 66 -8.01 15.24 5.66
C LYS A 66 -8.68 16.50 6.17
N GLU A 67 -7.90 17.51 6.56
CA GLU A 67 -8.42 18.78 7.06
C GLU A 67 -8.99 19.65 5.94
N LEU A 68 -8.26 19.76 4.83
CA LEU A 68 -8.57 20.71 3.76
C LEU A 68 -9.51 20.14 2.69
N CYS A 69 -9.52 18.82 2.49
CA CYS A 69 -10.35 18.17 1.47
C CYS A 69 -11.38 17.23 2.12
N LYS A 70 -12.51 17.80 2.55
CA LYS A 70 -13.62 17.04 3.14
C LYS A 70 -14.41 16.23 2.10
N ASN A 71 -14.52 16.77 0.88
CA ASN A 71 -15.31 16.20 -0.22
C ASN A 71 -14.50 16.13 -1.53
N GLY A 72 -14.79 15.16 -2.38
CA GLY A 72 -14.19 15.02 -3.72
C GLY A 72 -12.96 14.10 -3.77
N ALA A 73 -12.12 14.28 -4.80
CA ALA A 73 -10.99 13.40 -5.09
C ALA A 73 -9.78 13.68 -4.18
N ARG A 74 -9.91 13.37 -2.87
CA ARG A 74 -8.89 13.57 -1.82
C ARG A 74 -7.50 13.10 -2.22
N TRP A 75 -7.41 11.98 -2.95
CA TRP A 75 -6.14 11.47 -3.45
C TRP A 75 -5.38 12.44 -4.37
N LYS A 76 -6.09 13.22 -5.20
CA LYS A 76 -5.45 14.22 -6.08
C LYS A 76 -4.81 15.32 -5.25
N TYR A 77 -5.48 15.73 -4.17
CA TYR A 77 -4.99 16.75 -3.27
C TYR A 77 -3.79 16.27 -2.46
N PHE A 78 -3.81 15.02 -1.99
CA PHE A 78 -2.64 14.39 -1.36
C PHE A 78 -1.41 14.40 -2.28
N PHE A 79 -1.57 13.99 -3.54
CA PHE A 79 -0.47 14.05 -4.50
C PHE A 79 -0.05 15.49 -4.79
N LYS A 80 -0.98 16.45 -4.80
CA LYS A 80 -0.63 17.87 -4.94
C LYS A 80 0.25 18.34 -3.79
N ILE A 81 -0.13 18.07 -2.53
CA ILE A 81 0.64 18.49 -1.33
C ILE A 81 2.02 17.84 -1.31
N ILE A 82 2.08 16.52 -1.48
CA ILE A 82 3.33 15.78 -1.31
C ILE A 82 4.33 16.07 -2.45
N ASP A 83 3.85 16.53 -3.60
CA ASP A 83 4.67 16.89 -4.77
C ASP A 83 5.09 18.37 -4.77
N GLN A 84 4.59 19.21 -3.83
CA GLN A 84 5.09 20.57 -3.67
C GLN A 84 6.51 20.53 -3.09
N LYS A 85 7.49 20.67 -3.97
CA LYS A 85 8.88 21.00 -3.65
C LYS A 85 9.21 22.37 -4.22
#